data_AF-A0A963W944-F1
#
_entry.id   AF-A0A963W944-F1
#
_cell.length_a   1.000
_cell.length_b   1.000
_cell.length_c   1.000
_cell.angle_alpha   90.00
_cell.angle_beta   90.00
_cell.angle_gamma   90.00
#
_symmetry.space_group_name_H-M   'P 1'
#
loop_
_entity.id
_entity.type
_entity.pdbx_description
1 polymer ?
#
loop_
_entity_poly.entity_id
_entity_poly.type
_entity_poly.pdbx_seq_one_letter_code
_entity_poly.pdbx_strand_id
1 'polypeptide(L)'
;MATVADGIKWLEPFELCRVSGAKAPKTIASELKAQLSKRLRAESFDDSHWQRCVYVIRMRGDFLVSYPGGPSPVLYIGEGFAFGRLSSHLKNWLYEVEQFGRDVSIEIRICRPRRRKLEKLYRYIEADLILMFQQKYGALPFFNRQREKSCEGRVDYTDSQMKDLRAAIGIGRGRRPRWSIEPLCSNKNFDVYWTGHSDA
;
A
#
# COMPACT_ATOMS: atom_id res chain seq x y z
N MET A 1 -26.98 4.27 -21.75
CA MET A 1 -26.26 3.81 -20.54
C MET A 1 -25.21 4.85 -20.20
N ALA A 2 -25.32 5.51 -19.04
CA ALA A 2 -24.40 6.58 -18.67
C ALA A 2 -23.06 5.99 -18.20
N THR A 3 -22.02 6.14 -19.02
CA THR A 3 -20.62 5.90 -18.67
C THR A 3 -20.20 6.92 -17.62
N VAL A 4 -20.11 6.50 -16.35
CA VAL A 4 -19.65 7.37 -15.25
C VAL A 4 -18.14 7.31 -15.20
N ALA A 5 -17.48 8.30 -15.81
CA ALA A 5 -16.02 8.45 -15.82
C ALA A 5 -15.44 8.82 -14.45
N ASP A 6 -16.25 9.30 -13.51
CA ASP A 6 -15.75 9.86 -12.27
C ASP A 6 -15.99 8.94 -11.08
N GLY A 7 -14.90 8.41 -10.53
CA GLY A 7 -14.96 7.98 -9.13
C GLY A 7 -13.76 7.31 -8.52
N ILE A 8 -12.60 7.27 -9.18
CA ILE A 8 -11.35 6.78 -8.58
C ILE A 8 -10.26 7.79 -8.95
N LYS A 9 -9.77 8.54 -7.97
CA LYS A 9 -8.68 9.49 -8.17
C LYS A 9 -7.48 9.06 -7.34
N TRP A 10 -6.37 8.75 -7.99
CA TRP A 10 -5.08 8.56 -7.32
C TRP A 10 -4.42 9.91 -7.08
N LEU A 11 -3.86 10.09 -5.90
CA LEU A 11 -2.93 11.18 -5.63
C LEU A 11 -1.55 10.83 -6.19
N GLU A 12 -0.76 11.86 -6.46
CA GLU A 12 0.64 11.67 -6.83
C GLU A 12 1.35 10.85 -5.74
N PRO A 13 2.03 9.74 -6.11
CA PRO A 13 2.80 8.97 -5.16
C PRO A 13 3.79 9.87 -4.43
N PHE A 14 3.91 9.69 -3.12
CA PHE A 14 4.90 10.42 -2.35
C PHE A 14 5.72 9.48 -1.51
N GLU A 15 6.94 9.92 -1.27
CA GLU A 15 7.96 9.13 -0.60
C GLU A 15 8.22 9.75 0.75
N LEU A 16 8.32 8.89 1.75
CA LEU A 16 8.84 9.30 3.03
C LEU A 16 10.37 9.24 2.92
N CYS A 17 10.99 10.39 3.11
CA CYS A 17 12.43 10.51 3.16
C CYS A 17 12.96 9.76 4.37
N ARG A 18 14.01 8.99 4.14
CA ARG A 18 14.74 8.30 5.19
C ARG A 18 15.15 9.24 6.29
N VAL A 19 15.02 8.76 7.51
CA VAL A 19 15.55 9.43 8.69
C VAL A 19 17.01 9.03 8.87
N SER A 20 17.93 9.98 8.67
CA SER A 20 19.36 9.75 8.82
C SER A 20 19.80 9.73 10.30
N GLY A 21 20.83 8.93 10.58
CA GLY A 21 21.45 8.79 11.90
C GLY A 21 20.86 7.66 12.76
N ALA A 22 21.65 7.16 13.71
CA ALA A 22 21.21 6.16 14.69
C ALA A 22 20.25 6.83 15.70
N LYS A 23 18.97 6.92 15.33
CA LYS A 23 17.89 7.45 16.17
C LYS A 23 17.05 6.33 16.74
N ALA A 24 16.47 6.54 17.93
CA ALA A 24 15.54 5.61 18.52
C ALA A 24 14.29 5.42 17.63
N PRO A 25 13.67 4.22 17.61
CA PRO A 25 12.48 3.93 16.79
C PRO A 25 11.34 4.94 16.90
N LYS A 26 11.06 5.42 18.12
CA LYS A 26 10.02 6.42 18.36
C LYS A 26 10.29 7.75 17.64
N THR A 27 11.56 8.15 17.55
CA THR A 27 11.98 9.37 16.86
C THR A 27 11.80 9.23 15.36
N ILE A 28 12.20 8.09 14.79
CA ILE A 28 12.02 7.78 13.36
C ILE A 28 10.53 7.85 13.00
N ALA A 29 9.67 7.16 13.76
CA ALA A 29 8.23 7.17 13.54
C ALA A 29 7.63 8.59 13.62
N SER A 30 8.10 9.42 14.54
CA SER A 30 7.64 10.82 14.70
C SER A 30 8.04 11.69 13.51
N GLU A 31 9.27 11.56 13.00
CA GLU A 31 9.74 12.31 11.84
C GLU A 31 9.00 11.91 10.56
N LEU A 32 8.81 10.61 10.33
CA LEU A 32 8.03 10.11 9.20
C LEU A 32 6.57 10.58 9.27
N LYS A 33 5.98 10.63 10.47
CA LYS A 33 4.65 11.19 10.68
C LYS A 33 4.60 12.68 10.35
N ALA A 34 5.62 13.45 10.71
CA ALA A 34 5.69 14.87 10.38
C ALA A 34 5.76 15.09 8.85
N GLN A 35 6.55 14.28 8.14
CA GLN A 35 6.61 14.30 6.68
C GLN A 35 5.26 13.96 6.04
N LEU A 36 4.60 12.90 6.52
CA LEU A 36 3.26 12.51 6.08
C LEU A 36 2.26 13.67 6.30
N SER A 37 2.27 14.26 7.49
CA SER A 37 1.39 15.40 7.83
C SER A 37 1.60 16.58 6.90
N LYS A 38 2.87 16.94 6.65
CA LYS A 38 3.24 18.03 5.75
C LYS A 38 2.75 17.77 4.33
N ARG A 39 2.93 16.54 3.83
CA ARG A 39 2.53 16.19 2.46
C ARG A 39 1.02 16.18 2.29
N LEU A 40 0.27 15.64 3.26
CA LEU A 40 -1.18 15.63 3.21
C LEU A 40 -1.79 17.03 3.35
N ARG A 41 -1.16 17.94 4.11
CA ARG A 41 -1.59 19.35 4.19
C ARG A 41 -1.29 20.15 2.92
N ALA A 42 -0.25 19.78 2.18
CA ALA A 42 0.06 20.40 0.90
C ALA A 42 -1.00 20.06 -0.17
N GLU A 43 -1.70 18.94 0.00
CA GLU A 43 -2.87 18.61 -0.79
C GLU A 43 -4.06 19.45 -0.27
N SER A 44 -4.66 20.28 -1.13
CA SER A 44 -5.75 21.20 -0.76
C SER A 44 -7.09 20.48 -0.51
N PHE A 45 -7.14 19.60 0.49
CA PHE A 45 -8.31 18.80 0.80
C PHE A 45 -8.77 19.00 2.24
N ASP A 46 -10.09 19.09 2.40
CA ASP A 46 -10.77 19.12 3.70
C ASP A 46 -10.58 17.81 4.51
N ASP A 47 -10.62 17.88 5.84
CA ASP A 47 -10.33 16.74 6.74
C ASP A 47 -11.33 15.58 6.59
N SER A 48 -12.58 15.90 6.23
CA SER A 48 -13.64 14.92 5.92
C SER A 48 -13.25 13.98 4.77
N HIS A 49 -12.36 14.43 3.89
CA HIS A 49 -11.96 13.72 2.69
C HIS A 49 -10.99 12.57 2.93
N TRP A 50 -10.25 12.59 4.04
CA TRP A 50 -9.26 11.58 4.36
C TRP A 50 -9.85 10.33 4.99
N GLN A 51 -11.13 10.37 5.39
CA GLN A 51 -11.81 9.28 6.11
C GLN A 51 -12.12 8.07 5.22
N ARG A 52 -12.23 8.27 3.90
CA ARG A 52 -12.68 7.27 2.93
C ARG A 52 -11.66 7.13 1.80
N CYS A 53 -10.48 6.65 2.14
CA CYS A 53 -9.40 6.43 1.18
C CYS A 53 -8.98 4.96 1.16
N VAL A 54 -8.34 4.57 0.07
CA VAL A 54 -7.56 3.33 -0.02
C VAL A 54 -6.12 3.73 -0.19
N TYR A 55 -5.19 3.06 0.50
CA TYR A 55 -3.78 3.35 0.40
C TYR A 55 -2.98 2.07 0.23
N VAL A 56 -1.90 2.18 -0.53
CA VAL A 56 -0.94 1.12 -0.79
C VAL A 56 0.41 1.60 -0.27
N ILE A 57 0.95 0.88 0.71
CA ILE A 57 2.28 1.11 1.25
C ILE A 57 3.24 0.22 0.47
N ARG A 58 4.27 0.85 -0.08
CA ARG A 58 5.25 0.21 -0.95
C ARG A 58 6.64 0.52 -0.44
N MET A 59 7.56 -0.41 -0.64
CA MET A 59 8.98 -0.11 -0.60
C MET A 59 9.44 0.45 -1.94
N ARG A 60 10.41 1.35 -1.90
CA ARG A 60 11.19 1.80 -3.05
C ARG A 60 12.66 1.61 -2.72
N GLY A 61 13.42 1.14 -3.71
CA GLY A 61 14.84 0.86 -3.54
C GLY A 61 15.34 -0.11 -4.59
N ASP A 62 16.56 -0.59 -4.39
CA ASP A 62 17.24 -1.54 -5.27
C ASP A 62 16.77 -2.98 -5.10
N PHE A 63 15.92 -3.25 -4.12
CA PHE A 63 15.35 -4.58 -3.92
C PHE A 63 13.87 -4.57 -3.58
N LEU A 64 13.24 -5.73 -3.77
CA LEU A 64 11.83 -5.99 -3.47
C LEU A 64 11.67 -7.16 -2.52
N VAL A 65 10.46 -7.39 -2.03
CA VAL A 65 10.09 -8.65 -1.39
C VAL A 65 9.78 -9.66 -2.50
N SER A 66 10.42 -10.82 -2.46
CA SER A 66 10.07 -11.98 -3.27
C SER A 66 8.77 -12.53 -2.74
N TYR A 67 7.76 -12.74 -3.58
CA TYR A 67 6.53 -13.48 -3.24
C TYR A 67 6.46 -14.73 -4.13
N PRO A 68 5.60 -15.72 -3.83
CA PRO A 68 5.54 -16.97 -4.62
C PRO A 68 5.32 -16.77 -6.13
N GLY A 69 4.49 -15.80 -6.51
CA GLY A 69 4.22 -15.43 -7.91
C GLY A 69 5.20 -14.41 -8.51
N GLY A 70 6.24 -14.03 -7.78
CA GLY A 70 7.29 -13.10 -8.20
C GLY A 70 7.45 -11.87 -7.30
N PRO A 71 8.48 -11.05 -7.52
CA PRO A 71 8.82 -9.95 -6.64
C PRO A 71 7.85 -8.78 -6.74
N SER A 72 7.57 -8.13 -5.61
CA SER A 72 6.65 -6.98 -5.54
C SER A 72 7.10 -5.93 -4.52
N PRO A 73 6.90 -4.62 -4.80
CA PRO A 73 7.19 -3.56 -3.85
C PRO A 73 6.11 -3.38 -2.79
N VAL A 74 4.92 -3.95 -2.97
CA VAL A 74 3.81 -3.70 -2.05
C VAL A 74 4.08 -4.43 -0.74
N LEU A 75 3.90 -3.73 0.36
CA LEU A 75 4.05 -4.25 1.71
C LEU A 75 2.70 -4.33 2.43
N TYR A 76 1.80 -3.40 2.15
CA TYR A 76 0.49 -3.34 2.78
C TYR A 76 -0.53 -2.61 1.91
N ILE A 77 -1.77 -3.06 1.94
CA ILE A 77 -2.94 -2.42 1.35
C ILE A 77 -3.97 -2.24 2.45
N GLY A 78 -4.55 -1.06 2.55
CA GLY A 78 -5.65 -0.85 3.48
C GLY A 78 -6.47 0.37 3.17
N GLU A 79 -7.47 0.58 4.01
CA GLU A 79 -8.50 1.58 3.77
C GLU A 79 -8.75 2.51 4.96
N GLY A 80 -9.67 3.46 4.83
CA GLY A 80 -10.22 4.28 5.90
C GLY A 80 -9.49 5.62 6.07
N PHE A 81 -9.45 6.10 7.33
CA PHE A 81 -8.79 7.36 7.67
C PHE A 81 -7.27 7.28 7.47
N ALA A 82 -6.82 7.71 6.28
CA ALA A 82 -5.47 7.48 5.80
C ALA A 82 -4.42 7.99 6.79
N PHE A 83 -4.56 9.24 7.28
CA PHE A 83 -3.55 9.82 8.18
C PHE A 83 -3.41 9.08 9.51
N GLY A 84 -4.53 8.80 10.19
CA GLY A 84 -4.52 8.14 11.50
C GLY A 84 -4.03 6.69 11.41
N ARG A 85 -4.47 5.95 10.38
CA ARG A 85 -4.03 4.56 10.16
C ARG A 85 -2.57 4.49 9.72
N LEU A 86 -2.14 5.31 8.76
CA LEU A 86 -0.73 5.39 8.34
C LEU A 86 0.18 5.80 9.52
N SER A 87 -0.25 6.76 10.35
CA SER A 87 0.48 7.13 11.57
C SER A 87 0.61 5.97 12.56
N SER A 88 -0.41 5.11 12.65
CA SER A 88 -0.36 3.90 13.48
C SER A 88 0.64 2.88 12.91
N HIS A 89 0.59 2.63 11.59
CA HIS A 89 1.56 1.75 10.92
C HIS A 89 3.01 2.22 11.12
N LEU A 90 3.26 3.54 11.02
CA LEU A 90 4.56 4.17 11.30
C LEU A 90 5.08 3.90 12.71
N LYS A 91 4.19 3.89 13.72
CA LYS A 91 4.58 3.59 15.11
C LYS A 91 4.82 2.10 15.36
N ASN A 92 4.13 1.24 14.63
CA ASN A 92 4.08 -0.19 14.94
C ASN A 92 5.13 -1.01 14.20
N TRP A 93 5.23 -0.85 12.88
CA TRP A 93 6.06 -1.74 12.05
C TRP A 93 6.76 -1.03 10.89
N LEU A 94 6.19 0.04 10.36
CA LEU A 94 6.69 0.65 9.13
C LEU A 94 8.06 1.32 9.31
N TYR A 95 8.42 1.74 10.54
CA TYR A 95 9.78 2.20 10.86
C TYR A 95 10.83 1.07 10.75
N GLU A 96 10.45 -0.21 10.86
CA GLU A 96 11.37 -1.34 10.71
C GLU A 96 11.79 -1.52 9.25
N VAL A 97 10.93 -1.15 8.29
CA VAL A 97 11.20 -1.24 6.85
C VAL A 97 12.36 -0.32 6.44
N GLU A 98 12.45 0.87 7.03
CA GLU A 98 13.59 1.78 6.88
C GLU A 98 14.93 1.16 7.33
N GLN A 99 14.86 0.13 8.18
CA GLN A 99 16.04 -0.59 8.67
C GLN A 99 16.45 -1.75 7.77
N PHE A 100 15.67 -2.10 6.73
CA PHE A 100 15.99 -3.26 5.87
C PHE A 100 17.25 -3.05 5.02
N GLY A 101 17.63 -1.81 4.72
CA GLY A 101 18.84 -1.53 3.95
C GLY A 101 19.08 -0.03 3.78
N ARG A 102 20.26 0.37 3.27
CA ARG A 102 20.62 1.78 3.05
C ARG A 102 19.79 2.48 1.96
N ASP A 103 19.37 1.72 0.95
CA ASP A 103 18.71 2.23 -0.25
C ASP A 103 17.20 1.95 -0.26
N VAL A 104 16.59 1.79 0.92
CA VAL A 104 15.15 1.58 1.06
C VAL A 104 14.49 2.87 1.53
N SER A 105 13.42 3.25 0.84
CA SER A 105 12.46 4.27 1.26
C SER A 105 11.04 3.74 1.16
N ILE A 106 10.09 4.43 1.78
CA ILE A 106 8.68 4.07 1.76
C ILE A 106 7.94 4.98 0.79
N GLU A 107 7.26 4.39 -0.18
CA GLU A 107 6.33 5.07 -1.07
C GLU A 107 4.89 4.78 -0.64
N ILE A 108 4.08 5.84 -0.57
CA ILE A 108 2.65 5.72 -0.27
C ILE A 108 1.86 6.18 -1.49
N ARG A 109 0.94 5.33 -1.93
CA ARG A 109 -0.06 5.68 -2.95
C ARG A 109 -1.42 5.76 -2.30
N ILE A 110 -2.14 6.85 -2.53
CA ILE A 110 -3.47 7.04 -1.96
C ILE A 110 -4.47 7.17 -3.10
N CYS A 111 -5.46 6.30 -3.09
CA CYS A 111 -6.65 6.35 -3.91
C CYS A 111 -7.78 6.99 -3.11
N ARG A 112 -8.48 7.90 -3.77
CA ARG A 112 -9.70 8.54 -3.30
C ARG A 112 -10.86 8.10 -4.16
N PRO A 113 -11.62 7.10 -3.71
CA PRO A 113 -12.82 6.70 -4.40
C PRO A 113 -14.00 7.61 -4.06
N ARG A 114 -14.71 8.06 -5.08
CA ARG A 114 -15.91 8.89 -4.99
C ARG A 114 -16.90 8.53 -6.07
N ARG A 115 -17.89 7.71 -5.74
CA ARG A 115 -19.01 7.44 -6.64
C ARG A 115 -20.31 7.84 -5.98
N ARG A 116 -21.14 8.58 -6.71
CA ARG A 116 -22.47 8.97 -6.23
C ARG A 116 -23.26 7.72 -5.85
N LYS A 117 -23.88 7.71 -4.66
CA LYS A 117 -24.67 6.60 -4.09
C LYS A 117 -23.89 5.35 -3.66
N LEU A 118 -22.56 5.37 -3.66
CA LEU A 118 -21.74 4.24 -3.21
C LEU A 118 -20.69 4.68 -2.19
N GLU A 119 -21.15 4.94 -0.96
CA GLU A 119 -20.31 5.47 0.11
C GLU A 119 -19.20 4.52 0.56
N LYS A 120 -19.42 3.21 0.44
CA LYS A 120 -18.49 2.14 0.83
C LYS A 120 -17.56 1.70 -0.30
N LEU A 121 -17.44 2.48 -1.38
CA LEU A 121 -16.61 2.13 -2.54
C LEU A 121 -15.15 1.83 -2.18
N TYR A 122 -14.60 2.51 -1.16
CA TYR A 122 -13.25 2.26 -0.69
C TYR A 122 -13.03 0.82 -0.16
N ARG A 123 -14.04 0.21 0.46
CA ARG A 123 -14.00 -1.19 0.92
C ARG A 123 -13.91 -2.18 -0.21
N TYR A 124 -14.70 -1.95 -1.25
CA TYR A 124 -14.68 -2.78 -2.44
C TYR A 124 -13.34 -2.68 -3.17
N ILE A 125 -12.81 -1.46 -3.33
CA ILE A 125 -11.50 -1.25 -3.98
C ILE A 125 -10.36 -1.86 -3.18
N GLU A 126 -10.37 -1.76 -1.85
CA GLU A 126 -9.36 -2.40 -1.00
C GLU A 126 -9.39 -3.92 -1.15
N ALA A 127 -10.57 -4.53 -1.05
CA ALA A 127 -10.76 -5.97 -1.24
C ALA A 127 -10.30 -6.43 -2.63
N ASP A 128 -10.66 -5.68 -3.68
CA ASP A 128 -10.25 -5.97 -5.06
C ASP A 128 -8.75 -5.80 -5.27
N LEU A 129 -8.11 -4.80 -4.66
CA LEU A 129 -6.65 -4.63 -4.71
C LEU A 129 -5.91 -5.77 -4.03
N ILE A 130 -6.39 -6.24 -2.88
CA ILE A 130 -5.79 -7.40 -2.20
C ILE A 130 -6.01 -8.67 -3.03
N LEU A 131 -7.21 -8.88 -3.58
CA LEU A 131 -7.49 -10.02 -4.47
C LEU A 131 -6.57 -10.01 -5.70
N MET A 132 -6.48 -8.87 -6.39
CA MET A 132 -5.59 -8.71 -7.55
C MET A 132 -4.13 -8.96 -7.19
N PHE A 133 -3.70 -8.49 -6.01
CA PHE A 133 -2.35 -8.75 -5.51
C PHE A 133 -2.13 -10.25 -5.32
N GLN A 134 -3.03 -10.92 -4.61
CA GLN A 134 -2.92 -12.35 -4.33
C GLN A 134 -2.96 -13.21 -5.60
N GLN A 135 -3.86 -12.90 -6.53
CA GLN A 135 -3.93 -13.61 -7.82
C GLN A 135 -2.63 -13.46 -8.62
N LYS A 136 -1.96 -12.32 -8.51
CA LYS A 136 -0.74 -12.04 -9.26
C LYS A 136 0.52 -12.60 -8.59
N TYR A 137 0.63 -12.46 -7.27
CA TYR A 137 1.86 -12.74 -6.53
C TYR A 137 1.73 -13.98 -5.62
N GLY A 138 0.60 -14.67 -5.60
CA GLY A 138 0.39 -15.95 -4.92
C GLY A 138 0.28 -15.89 -3.39
N ALA A 139 0.29 -14.70 -2.78
CA ALA A 139 0.16 -14.50 -1.34
C ALA A 139 -0.44 -13.11 -1.05
N LEU A 140 -0.80 -12.85 0.22
CA LEU A 140 -1.18 -11.49 0.64
C LEU A 140 0.05 -10.57 0.70
N PRO A 141 -0.13 -9.23 0.65
CA PRO A 141 0.95 -8.31 0.94
C PRO A 141 1.57 -8.59 2.31
N PHE A 142 2.89 -8.40 2.43
CA PHE A 142 3.71 -8.85 3.57
C PHE A 142 3.15 -8.56 4.96
N PHE A 143 2.48 -7.42 5.16
CA PHE A 143 1.91 -7.03 6.46
C PHE A 143 0.36 -7.12 6.50
N ASN A 144 -0.29 -7.58 5.45
CA ASN A 144 -1.74 -7.86 5.45
C ASN A 144 -1.99 -9.24 6.07
N ARG A 145 -2.67 -9.27 7.22
CA ARG A 145 -2.98 -10.52 7.92
C ARG A 145 -4.27 -11.19 7.46
N GLN A 146 -5.21 -10.42 6.94
CA GLN A 146 -6.55 -10.86 6.59
C GLN A 146 -7.04 -10.11 5.35
N ARG A 147 -8.02 -10.70 4.66
CA ARG A 147 -8.70 -10.12 3.49
C ARG A 147 -10.22 -10.21 3.69
N GLU A 148 -10.94 -9.13 3.37
CA GLU A 148 -12.41 -9.11 3.43
C GLU A 148 -13.03 -9.71 2.16
N LYS A 149 -13.45 -10.99 2.24
CA LYS A 149 -14.04 -11.72 1.09
C LYS A 149 -15.41 -11.23 0.65
N SER A 150 -16.15 -10.57 1.53
CA SER A 150 -17.52 -10.13 1.26
C SER A 150 -17.62 -8.97 0.26
N CYS A 151 -16.51 -8.28 -0.02
CA CYS A 151 -16.47 -7.07 -0.82
C CYS A 151 -15.84 -7.27 -2.22
N GLU A 152 -15.35 -8.45 -2.54
CA GLU A 152 -14.60 -8.69 -3.78
C GLU A 152 -15.49 -8.83 -5.01
N GLY A 153 -15.01 -8.32 -6.15
CA GLY A 153 -15.65 -8.48 -7.46
C GLY A 153 -17.00 -7.81 -7.58
N ARG A 154 -17.33 -6.88 -6.68
CA ARG A 154 -18.64 -6.21 -6.62
C ARG A 154 -18.69 -4.88 -7.36
N VAL A 155 -17.57 -4.43 -7.91
CA VAL A 155 -17.45 -3.14 -8.59
C VAL A 155 -16.96 -3.37 -10.01
N ASP A 156 -17.73 -2.87 -10.97
CA ASP A 156 -17.31 -2.80 -12.36
C ASP A 156 -16.39 -1.59 -12.56
N TYR A 157 -15.14 -1.87 -12.94
CA TYR A 157 -14.14 -0.88 -13.26
C TYR A 157 -14.05 -0.68 -14.77
N THR A 158 -13.82 0.56 -15.21
CA THR A 158 -13.44 0.82 -16.60
C THR A 158 -12.02 0.30 -16.88
N ASP A 159 -11.66 0.13 -18.16
CA ASP A 159 -10.30 -0.27 -18.53
C ASP A 159 -9.21 0.67 -17.99
N SER A 160 -9.50 1.98 -17.98
CA SER A 160 -8.61 2.99 -17.39
C SER A 160 -8.44 2.79 -15.88
N GLN A 161 -9.53 2.58 -15.14
CA GLN A 161 -9.49 2.32 -13.70
C GLN A 161 -8.75 1.02 -13.38
N MET A 162 -8.99 -0.04 -14.17
CA MET A 162 -8.25 -1.29 -14.03
C MET A 162 -6.75 -1.12 -14.27
N LYS A 163 -6.36 -0.29 -15.24
CA LYS A 163 -4.96 0.03 -15.49
C LYS A 163 -4.33 0.75 -14.29
N ASP A 164 -5.04 1.68 -13.66
CA ASP A 164 -4.56 2.40 -12.49
C ASP A 164 -4.43 1.50 -11.26
N LEU A 165 -5.41 0.63 -11.02
CA LEU A 165 -5.36 -0.37 -9.95
C LEU A 165 -4.17 -1.32 -10.12
N ARG A 166 -3.96 -1.84 -11.33
CA ARG A 166 -2.78 -2.67 -11.65
C ARG A 166 -1.48 -1.90 -11.50
N ALA A 167 -1.44 -0.63 -11.87
CA ALA A 167 -0.27 0.23 -11.70
C ALA A 167 0.05 0.45 -10.21
N ALA A 168 -0.97 0.56 -9.36
CA ALA A 168 -0.83 0.75 -7.91
C ALA A 168 -0.12 -0.42 -7.21
N ILE A 169 -0.36 -1.66 -7.65
CA ILE A 169 0.28 -2.87 -7.09
C ILE A 169 1.51 -3.35 -7.88
N GLY A 170 1.74 -2.80 -9.07
CA GLY A 170 2.87 -3.15 -9.93
C GLY A 170 4.17 -2.45 -9.50
N ILE A 171 5.31 -2.99 -9.94
CA ILE A 171 6.65 -2.41 -9.69
C ILE A 171 6.70 -0.93 -10.13
N GLY A 172 6.01 -0.58 -11.21
CA GLY A 172 5.99 0.76 -11.81
C GLY A 172 6.88 0.82 -13.05
N ARG A 173 6.56 1.73 -13.97
CA ARG A 173 7.33 1.89 -15.21
C ARG A 173 8.72 2.46 -14.91
N GLY A 174 9.72 1.98 -15.65
CA GLY A 174 11.10 2.47 -15.56
C GLY A 174 11.89 2.00 -14.33
N ARG A 175 11.25 1.30 -13.38
CA ARG A 175 11.93 0.75 -12.20
C ARG A 175 12.53 -0.62 -12.51
N ARG A 176 13.79 -0.81 -12.10
CA ARG A 176 14.56 -2.04 -12.29
C ARG A 176 15.22 -2.42 -10.97
N PRO A 177 14.46 -2.96 -10.00
CA PRO A 177 15.07 -3.53 -8.80
C PRO A 177 16.04 -4.63 -9.22
N ARG A 178 17.19 -4.69 -8.55
CA ARG A 178 18.32 -5.55 -8.89
C ARG A 178 18.22 -6.93 -8.24
N TRP A 179 17.58 -7.02 -7.09
CA TRP A 179 17.44 -8.24 -6.32
C TRP A 179 16.13 -8.25 -5.52
N SER A 180 15.81 -9.37 -4.89
CA SER A 180 14.67 -9.52 -3.99
C SER A 180 15.07 -10.26 -2.73
N ILE A 181 14.34 -10.04 -1.65
CA ILE A 181 14.54 -10.71 -0.36
C ILE A 181 13.34 -11.56 0.01
N GLU A 182 13.63 -12.61 0.77
CA GLU A 182 12.63 -13.50 1.37
C GLU A 182 13.05 -13.75 2.83
N PRO A 183 12.10 -13.74 3.79
CA PRO A 183 12.44 -14.10 5.15
C PRO A 183 12.90 -15.56 5.25
N LEU A 184 13.99 -15.79 5.99
CA LEU A 184 14.38 -17.14 6.40
C LEU A 184 13.43 -17.66 7.50
N CYS A 185 13.41 -18.98 7.71
CA CYS A 185 12.59 -19.62 8.75
C CYS A 185 12.87 -19.11 10.18
N SER A 186 14.05 -18.55 10.43
CA SER A 186 14.42 -17.93 11.71
C SER A 186 13.90 -16.50 11.88
N ASN A 187 13.35 -15.88 10.82
CA ASN A 187 12.82 -14.53 10.86
C ASN A 187 11.42 -14.52 11.50
N LYS A 188 11.17 -13.57 12.41
CA LYS A 188 9.86 -13.38 13.08
C LYS A 188 8.68 -13.21 12.11
N ASN A 189 8.93 -12.82 10.86
CA ASN A 189 7.92 -12.58 9.84
C ASN A 189 7.74 -13.76 8.87
N PHE A 190 8.42 -14.90 9.08
CA PHE A 190 8.34 -16.05 8.17
C PHE A 190 6.91 -16.58 8.02
N ASP A 191 6.20 -16.79 9.12
CA ASP A 191 4.81 -17.30 9.04
C ASP A 191 3.85 -16.29 8.41
N VAL A 192 4.09 -14.99 8.65
CA VAL A 192 3.27 -13.91 8.07
C VAL A 192 3.46 -13.85 6.56
N TYR A 193 4.68 -14.08 6.09
CA TYR A 193 5.02 -14.06 4.66
C TYR A 193 4.23 -15.10 3.84
N TRP A 194 3.92 -16.25 4.42
CA TRP A 194 3.11 -17.30 3.79
C TRP A 194 1.60 -17.12 3.99
N THR A 195 1.15 -16.03 4.62
CA THR A 195 -0.27 -15.85 4.90
C THR A 195 -1.09 -15.62 3.63
N GLY A 196 -2.19 -16.37 3.51
CA GLY A 196 -3.06 -16.33 2.34
C GLY A 196 -2.41 -16.86 1.07
N HIS A 197 -1.38 -17.70 1.22
CA HIS A 197 -0.94 -18.55 0.14
C HIS A 197 -2.10 -19.41 -0.35
N SER A 198 -2.32 -19.40 -1.65
CA SER A 198 -3.22 -20.36 -2.30
C SER A 198 -2.30 -21.44 -2.85
N ASP A 199 -2.33 -22.64 -2.26
CA ASP A 199 -1.78 -23.81 -2.94
C ASP A 199 -2.56 -23.95 -4.25
N ALA A 200 -1.89 -23.69 -5.38
CA ALA A 200 -2.46 -23.87 -6.70
C ALA A 200 -2.55 -25.37 -7.02
#